data_AF-A0AAD5NH38-F1
#
_entry.id   AF-A0AAD5NH38-F1
#
_cell.length_a   1.000
_cell.length_b   1.000
_cell.length_c   1.000
_cell.angle_alpha   90.00
_cell.angle_beta   90.00
_cell.angle_gamma   90.00
#
_symmetry.space_group_name_H-M   'P 1'
#
loop_
_entity.id
_entity.type
_entity.pdbx_description
1 polymer ?
#
loop_
_entity_poly.entity_id
_entity_poly.type
_entity_poly.pdbx_seq_one_letter_code
_entity_poly.pdbx_strand_id
1 'polypeptide(L)'
;MSALGRPQDMFSDTAIQLQPVFTQWIQNTHALAPGGTAPGATASTSLTWGGGDDLVAVSGKVALLPIPLGTANFLVHHIHAFTIHLTVLILLKGVLFTRSSRLIPNKANLRFRL
;
A
#
# COMPACT_ATOMS: atom_id res chain seq x y z
N MET A 1 -4.06 21.60 10.59
CA MET A 1 -3.86 22.63 9.53
C MET A 1 -5.16 23.01 8.83
N SER A 2 -5.95 22.06 8.31
CA SER A 2 -7.26 22.37 7.68
C SER A 2 -8.20 23.19 8.58
N ALA A 3 -8.48 22.71 9.79
CA ALA A 3 -9.40 23.37 10.73
C ALA A 3 -8.86 24.72 11.26
N LEU A 4 -7.55 24.97 11.13
CA LEU A 4 -6.92 26.23 11.51
C LEU A 4 -6.92 27.26 10.36
N GLY A 5 -7.58 26.95 9.23
CA GLY A 5 -7.58 27.82 8.05
C GLY A 5 -6.22 27.90 7.35
N ARG A 6 -5.34 26.91 7.54
CA ARG A 6 -3.99 26.85 6.95
C ARG A 6 -3.85 25.66 5.97
N PRO A 7 -4.63 25.60 4.89
CA PRO A 7 -4.59 24.47 3.95
C PRO A 7 -3.24 24.32 3.24
N GLN A 8 -2.49 25.40 3.04
CA GLN A 8 -1.15 25.40 2.43
C GLN A 8 -0.10 24.64 3.25
N ASP A 9 -0.36 24.41 4.54
CA ASP A 9 0.53 23.67 5.43
C ASP A 9 0.08 22.22 5.62
N MET A 10 -0.90 21.73 4.85
CA MET A 10 -1.36 20.35 4.90
C MET A 10 -0.46 19.42 4.07
N PHE A 11 -0.46 18.14 4.45
CA PHE A 11 -0.01 17.07 3.55
C PHE A 11 -1.13 16.75 2.55
N SER A 12 -0.96 17.19 1.31
CA SER A 12 -1.90 16.96 0.20
C SER A 12 -1.20 17.18 -1.14
N ASP A 13 -1.86 16.81 -2.24
CA ASP A 13 -1.32 17.00 -3.59
C ASP A 13 -1.20 18.49 -3.99
N THR A 14 -1.90 19.39 -3.30
CA THR A 14 -1.91 20.84 -3.59
C THR A 14 -1.09 21.68 -2.62
N ALA A 15 -0.45 21.05 -1.63
CA ALA A 15 0.31 21.73 -0.58
C ALA A 15 1.65 21.02 -0.37
N ILE A 16 1.94 20.53 0.84
CA ILE A 16 3.16 19.76 1.10
C ILE A 16 2.95 18.33 0.60
N GLN A 17 3.57 17.99 -0.53
CA GLN A 17 3.36 16.70 -1.18
C GLN A 17 4.21 15.59 -0.54
N LEU A 18 3.61 14.42 -0.34
CA LEU A 18 4.31 13.19 0.03
C LEU A 18 4.03 12.14 -1.06
N GLN A 19 4.78 12.23 -2.17
CA GLN A 19 4.52 11.42 -3.34
C GLN A 19 5.00 9.96 -3.16
N PRO A 20 4.21 8.95 -3.60
CA PRO A 20 4.63 7.55 -3.63
C PRO A 20 5.53 7.26 -4.85
N VAL A 21 6.69 7.92 -4.93
CA VAL A 21 7.58 7.91 -6.11
C VAL A 21 8.00 6.50 -6.52
N PHE A 22 8.26 5.60 -5.57
CA PHE A 22 8.61 4.22 -5.89
C PHE A 22 7.48 3.47 -6.58
N THR A 23 6.24 3.66 -6.13
CA THR A 23 5.09 3.01 -6.75
C THR A 23 4.83 3.59 -8.13
N GLN A 24 4.92 4.92 -8.29
CA GLN A 24 4.81 5.57 -9.60
C GLN A 24 5.88 5.08 -10.59
N TRP A 25 7.12 4.91 -10.12
CA TRP A 25 8.19 4.31 -10.93
C TRP A 25 7.87 2.87 -11.37
N ILE A 26 7.29 2.05 -10.48
CA ILE A 26 6.80 0.71 -10.84
C ILE A 26 5.67 0.81 -11.88
N GLN A 27 4.67 1.69 -11.68
CA GLN A 27 3.57 1.87 -12.64
C GLN A 27 4.12 2.20 -14.03
N ASN A 28 5.05 3.15 -14.13
CA ASN A 28 5.67 3.54 -15.40
C ASN A 28 6.47 2.39 -16.05
N THR A 29 7.19 1.62 -15.24
CA THR A 29 7.96 0.47 -15.73
C THR A 29 7.03 -0.59 -16.35
N HIS A 30 5.88 -0.84 -15.73
CA HIS A 30 4.89 -1.80 -16.23
C HIS A 30 4.07 -1.25 -17.42
N ALA A 31 3.76 0.05 -17.42
CA ALA A 31 3.07 0.72 -18.52
C ALA A 31 3.90 0.69 -19.81
N LEU A 32 5.22 0.90 -19.71
CA LEU A 32 6.14 0.96 -20.85
C LEU A 32 6.79 -0.40 -21.19
N ALA A 33 6.44 -1.47 -20.49
CA ALA A 33 7.01 -2.79 -20.72
C ALA A 33 6.72 -3.38 -22.12
N PRO A 34 5.49 -3.28 -22.68
CA PRO A 34 5.16 -3.87 -23.99
C PRO A 34 6.01 -3.29 -25.10
N GLY A 35 6.62 -4.14 -25.92
CA GLY A 35 7.54 -3.73 -27.00
C GLY A 35 8.93 -3.25 -26.53
N GLY A 36 9.10 -2.96 -25.24
CA GLY A 36 10.37 -2.60 -24.62
C GLY A 36 11.00 -3.78 -23.86
N THR A 37 10.84 -3.79 -22.54
CA THR A 37 11.35 -4.88 -21.68
C THR A 37 10.58 -6.19 -21.84
N ALA A 38 9.40 -6.16 -22.48
CA ALA A 38 8.61 -7.32 -22.88
C ALA A 38 8.27 -7.26 -24.39
N PRO A 39 9.20 -7.65 -25.29
CA PRO A 39 9.03 -7.48 -26.73
C PRO A 39 7.85 -8.25 -27.35
N GLY A 40 7.48 -9.40 -26.77
CA GLY A 40 6.35 -10.22 -27.24
C GLY A 40 5.00 -9.85 -26.61
N ALA A 41 4.98 -8.90 -25.67
CA ALA A 41 3.75 -8.47 -25.02
C ALA A 41 3.06 -7.37 -25.83
N THR A 42 1.75 -7.49 -26.01
CA THR A 42 0.92 -6.50 -26.73
C THR A 42 0.21 -5.52 -25.81
N ALA A 43 0.23 -5.75 -24.49
CA ALA A 43 -0.37 -4.90 -23.46
C ALA A 43 0.42 -5.03 -22.15
N SER A 44 0.28 -4.05 -21.26
CA SER A 44 0.88 -4.07 -19.91
C SER A 44 0.25 -5.17 -19.04
N THR A 45 0.85 -5.47 -17.89
CA THR A 45 0.32 -6.53 -17.01
C THR A 45 -1.05 -6.21 -16.39
N SER A 46 -1.46 -4.94 -16.43
CA SER A 46 -2.79 -4.46 -16.03
C SER A 46 -3.02 -3.05 -16.59
N LEU A 47 -4.24 -2.74 -17.01
CA LEU A 47 -4.60 -1.40 -17.49
C LEU A 47 -4.57 -0.34 -16.38
N THR A 48 -4.51 -0.77 -15.11
CA THR A 48 -4.39 0.12 -13.94
C THR A 48 -3.06 0.89 -13.90
N TRP A 49 -2.03 0.42 -14.62
CA TRP A 49 -0.71 1.05 -14.65
C TRP A 49 -0.65 2.33 -15.50
N GLY A 50 -1.60 2.52 -16.42
CA GLY A 50 -1.52 3.53 -17.48
C GLY A 50 -0.77 3.03 -18.73
N GLY A 51 -0.75 3.85 -19.79
CA GLY A 51 0.08 3.62 -20.98
C GLY A 51 -0.61 2.97 -22.20
N GLY A 52 -1.92 3.10 -22.36
CA GLY A 52 -2.69 2.56 -23.49
C GLY A 52 -4.06 3.26 -23.64
N ASP A 53 -5.06 2.61 -24.26
CA ASP A 53 -6.45 3.11 -24.24
C ASP A 53 -6.96 3.12 -22.79
N ASP A 54 -6.94 4.31 -22.18
CA ASP A 54 -7.04 4.54 -20.73
C ASP A 54 -8.39 4.16 -20.11
N LEU A 55 -9.39 3.77 -20.90
CA LEU A 55 -10.74 3.46 -20.39
C LEU A 55 -11.31 2.25 -21.12
N VAL A 56 -11.43 1.13 -20.41
CA VAL A 56 -12.23 0.01 -20.86
C VAL A 56 -13.63 0.17 -20.31
N ALA A 57 -14.62 0.32 -21.19
CA ALA A 57 -16.02 0.41 -20.82
C ALA A 57 -16.81 -0.80 -21.36
N VAL A 58 -17.68 -1.37 -20.52
CA VAL A 58 -18.59 -2.45 -20.89
C VAL A 58 -20.00 -2.01 -20.52
N SER A 59 -20.91 -2.04 -21.50
CA SER A 59 -22.32 -1.64 -21.28
C SER A 59 -22.47 -0.24 -20.66
N GLY A 60 -21.62 0.72 -21.07
CA GLY A 60 -21.65 2.09 -20.57
C GLY A 60 -21.11 2.29 -19.15
N LYS A 61 -20.47 1.26 -18.56
CA LYS A 61 -19.79 1.36 -17.26
C LYS A 61 -18.29 1.18 -17.42
N VAL A 62 -17.50 1.87 -16.61
CA VAL A 62 -16.04 1.68 -16.58
C VAL A 62 -15.74 0.31 -15.97
N ALA A 63 -15.13 -0.56 -16.77
CA ALA A 63 -14.61 -1.84 -16.32
C ALA A 63 -13.22 -1.70 -15.70
N LEU A 64 -12.32 -0.92 -16.32
CA LEU A 64 -10.99 -0.63 -15.78
C LEU A 64 -10.47 0.73 -16.29
N LEU A 65 -9.71 1.42 -15.44
CA LEU A 65 -9.03 2.68 -15.74
C LEU A 65 -7.68 2.77 -14.99
N PRO A 66 -6.71 3.58 -15.45
CA PRO A 66 -5.49 3.88 -14.71
C PRO A 66 -5.77 4.42 -13.32
N ILE A 67 -5.05 3.93 -12.31
CA ILE A 67 -5.20 4.41 -10.93
C ILE A 67 -4.05 5.37 -10.63
N PRO A 68 -4.28 6.70 -10.65
CA PRO A 68 -3.26 7.65 -10.24
C PRO A 68 -2.99 7.52 -8.75
N LEU A 69 -1.72 7.59 -8.37
CA LEU A 69 -1.27 7.49 -7.00
C LEU A 69 -0.70 8.83 -6.54
N GLY A 70 -1.34 9.44 -5.55
CA GLY A 70 -0.92 10.71 -4.96
C GLY A 70 -0.59 10.60 -3.47
N THR A 71 -0.57 11.75 -2.81
CA THR A 71 -0.25 11.90 -1.39
C THR A 71 -1.21 11.12 -0.50
N ALA A 72 -2.50 11.08 -0.82
CA ALA A 72 -3.48 10.30 -0.07
C ALA A 72 -3.19 8.79 -0.12
N ASN A 73 -2.75 8.28 -1.28
CA ASN A 73 -2.37 6.87 -1.45
C ASN A 73 -1.12 6.54 -0.64
N PHE A 74 -0.14 7.45 -0.59
CA PHE A 74 1.04 7.30 0.27
C PHE A 74 0.63 7.14 1.74
N LEU A 75 -0.25 8.01 2.24
CA LEU A 75 -0.70 7.99 3.64
C LEU A 75 -1.46 6.69 3.96
N VAL A 76 -2.45 6.29 3.15
CA VAL A 76 -3.24 5.09 3.45
C VAL A 76 -2.40 3.81 3.37
N HIS A 77 -1.42 3.75 2.46
CA HIS A 77 -0.53 2.60 2.39
C HIS A 77 0.36 2.47 3.64
N HIS A 78 0.82 3.59 4.20
CA HIS A 78 1.56 3.58 5.48
C HIS A 78 0.66 3.19 6.65
N ILE A 79 -0.62 3.57 6.65
CA ILE A 79 -1.58 3.10 7.65
C ILE A 79 -1.78 1.58 7.54
N HIS A 80 -1.92 1.03 6.32
CA HIS A 80 -1.98 -0.42 6.13
C HIS A 80 -0.71 -1.12 6.62
N ALA A 81 0.47 -0.59 6.27
CA ALA A 81 1.73 -1.15 6.77
C ALA A 81 1.75 -1.12 8.31
N PHE A 82 1.36 -0.01 8.93
CA PHE A 82 1.30 0.13 10.38
C PHE A 82 0.38 -0.90 11.04
N THR A 83 -0.84 -1.09 10.54
CA THR A 83 -1.80 -2.06 11.12
C THR A 83 -1.33 -3.51 10.94
N ILE A 84 -0.70 -3.83 9.81
CA ILE A 84 -0.07 -5.15 9.58
C ILE A 84 1.07 -5.35 10.57
N HIS A 85 1.98 -4.37 10.72
CA HIS A 85 3.10 -4.47 11.66
C HIS A 85 2.63 -4.61 13.11
N LEU A 86 1.58 -3.90 13.53
CA LEU A 86 0.98 -4.08 14.85
C LEU A 86 0.38 -5.47 15.05
N THR A 87 -0.33 -5.98 14.05
CA THR A 87 -0.92 -7.33 14.10
C THR A 87 0.18 -8.37 14.23
N VAL A 88 1.23 -8.27 13.41
CA VAL A 88 2.41 -9.14 13.46
C VAL A 88 3.10 -9.02 14.82
N LEU A 89 3.30 -7.81 15.35
CA LEU A 89 3.94 -7.60 16.64
C LEU A 89 3.18 -8.30 17.77
N ILE A 90 1.85 -8.16 17.84
CA ILE A 90 1.02 -8.77 18.88
C ILE A 90 1.09 -10.29 18.78
N LEU A 91 0.89 -10.85 17.58
CA LEU A 91 0.90 -12.30 17.36
C LEU A 91 2.28 -12.89 17.61
N LEU A 92 3.33 -12.30 17.04
CA LEU A 92 4.70 -12.78 17.16
C LEU A 92 5.19 -12.70 18.60
N LYS A 93 4.91 -11.60 19.31
CA LYS A 93 5.19 -11.50 20.75
C LYS A 93 4.42 -12.57 21.53
N GLY A 94 3.16 -12.80 21.19
CA GLY A 94 2.35 -13.87 21.77
C GLY A 94 3.04 -15.22 21.64
N VAL A 95 3.46 -15.59 20.42
CA VAL A 95 4.12 -16.86 20.08
C VAL A 95 5.48 -17.01 20.76
N LEU A 96 6.37 -16.02 20.61
CA LEU A 96 7.74 -16.07 21.12
C LEU A 96 7.81 -16.18 22.65
N PHE A 97 6.89 -15.54 23.36
CA PHE A 97 6.87 -15.50 24.83
C PHE A 97 5.79 -16.41 25.44
N THR A 98 5.38 -17.46 24.72
CA THR A 98 4.43 -18.47 25.24
C THR A 98 5.05 -19.32 26.34
N ARG A 99 6.30 -19.77 26.18
CA ARG A 99 6.92 -20.75 27.10
C ARG A 99 7.62 -20.13 28.31
N SER A 100 8.23 -18.96 28.14
CA SER A 100 8.86 -18.20 29.20
C SER A 100 8.90 -16.71 28.85
N SER A 101 8.97 -15.87 29.88
CA SER A 101 9.29 -14.45 29.75
C SER A 101 10.11 -14.01 30.95
N ARG A 102 10.70 -12.81 30.88
CA ARG A 102 11.43 -12.23 32.01
C ARG A 102 10.55 -12.09 33.27
N LEU A 103 9.25 -11.84 33.09
CA LEU A 103 8.30 -11.69 34.20
C LEU A 103 7.83 -13.05 34.76
N ILE A 104 7.61 -14.04 33.90
CA ILE A 104 7.16 -15.39 34.29
C ILE A 104 8.08 -16.43 33.62
N PRO A 105 9.12 -16.92 34.31
CA PRO A 105 10.08 -17.84 33.74
C PRO A 105 9.51 -19.21 33.36
N ASN A 106 8.46 -19.69 34.06
CA ASN A 106 7.85 -21.01 33.91
C ASN A 106 6.46 -20.96 33.26
N LYS A 107 6.24 -20.03 32.32
CA LYS A 107 4.93 -19.78 31.68
C LYS A 107 4.34 -21.00 30.97
N ALA A 108 5.18 -21.90 30.48
CA ALA A 108 4.77 -23.15 29.87
C ALA A 108 3.87 -24.02 30.77
N ASN A 109 4.00 -23.92 32.09
CA ASN A 109 3.19 -24.67 33.05
C ASN A 109 1.79 -24.09 33.22
N LEU A 110 1.61 -22.81 32.85
CA LEU A 110 0.36 -22.07 32.98
C LEU A 110 -0.56 -22.27 31.77
N ARG A 111 -0.49 -23.38 31.02
CA ARG A 111 -1.29 -23.68 29.79
C ARG A 111 -1.41 -22.49 28.80
N PHE A 112 -2.17 -22.64 27.71
CA PHE A 112 -2.25 -21.59 26.66
C PHE A 112 -3.34 -20.53 26.90
N ARG A 113 -4.39 -20.88 27.64
CA ARG A 113 -5.58 -20.04 27.92
C ARG A 113 -5.96 -20.06 29.40
N LEU A 114 -4.97 -20.02 30.29
CA LEU A 114 -5.15 -20.21 31.73
C LEU A 114 -5.34 -18.90 32.48
#